data_AF-A0A1S3GY04-F1
#
_entry.id   AF-A0A1S3GY04-F1
#
_cell.length_a   1.000
_cell.length_b   1.000
_cell.length_c   1.000
_cell.angle_alpha   90.00
_cell.angle_beta   90.00
_cell.angle_gamma   90.00
#
_symmetry.space_group_name_H-M   'P 1'
#
loop_
_entity.id
_entity.type
_entity.pdbx_description
1 polymer ?
#
loop_
_entity_poly.entity_id
_entity_poly.type
_entity_poly.pdbx_seq_one_letter_code
_entity_poly.pdbx_strand_id
1 'polypeptide(L)'
;MAPSQAPGRDRAGREEEEGWEALGGRKARKPLVEKKRRARINESLQELRLLLAGTEVQAKLENAEVLELTVRRVQGALRGRAREREQLQAEASERFAAGYIRCMHEVHTFVSTCQAIDATVSAELLNHLLESMPLRDGSGFREL
;
A
#
# COMPACT_ATOMS: atom_id res chain seq x y z
N MET A 1 -22.53 16.85 46.62
CA MET A 1 -21.06 16.89 46.47
C MET A 1 -20.55 15.45 46.40
N ALA A 2 -19.51 15.22 45.60
CA ALA A 2 -19.18 13.98 44.87
C ALA A 2 -18.94 12.70 45.69
N PRO A 3 -19.19 11.51 45.10
CA PRO A 3 -18.47 10.29 45.44
C PRO A 3 -17.23 10.16 44.54
N SER A 4 -16.06 9.89 45.12
CA SER A 4 -14.92 9.41 44.33
C SER A 4 -13.98 8.61 45.21
N GLN A 5 -14.08 7.29 45.13
CA GLN A 5 -12.98 6.38 45.46
C GLN A 5 -12.97 5.27 44.43
N ALA A 6 -12.01 5.33 43.52
CA ALA A 6 -11.46 4.17 42.84
C ALA A 6 -9.98 4.13 43.21
N PRO A 7 -9.46 3.06 43.83
CA PRO A 7 -8.03 2.93 44.04
C PRO A 7 -7.37 2.53 42.72
N GLY A 8 -6.38 3.34 42.34
CA GLY A 8 -5.65 3.27 41.08
C GLY A 8 -4.99 1.93 40.83
N ARG A 9 -5.07 1.50 39.57
CA ARG A 9 -4.61 0.21 39.06
C ARG A 9 -3.19 0.28 38.47
N ASP A 10 -2.37 1.23 38.92
CA ASP A 10 -1.06 1.55 38.31
C ASP A 10 0.15 1.23 39.20
N ARG A 11 -0.04 0.50 40.32
CA ARG A 11 1.06 0.24 41.26
C ARG A 11 1.89 -1.02 40.96
N ALA A 12 1.36 -1.95 40.15
CA ALA A 12 2.01 -3.24 39.92
C ALA A 12 3.13 -3.22 38.86
N GLY A 13 3.20 -2.21 38.00
CA GLY A 13 4.19 -2.15 36.91
C GLY A 13 5.50 -1.45 37.25
N ARG A 14 5.54 -0.64 38.33
CA ARG A 14 6.69 0.20 38.68
C ARG A 14 7.61 -0.45 39.72
N GLU A 15 7.07 -1.31 40.57
CA GLU A 15 7.81 -1.97 41.66
C GLU A 15 8.70 -3.13 41.15
N GLU A 16 8.41 -3.71 39.98
CA GLU A 16 9.27 -4.72 39.35
C GLU A 16 10.50 -4.13 38.65
N GLU A 17 10.52 -2.85 38.26
CA GLU A 17 11.71 -2.22 37.64
C GLU A 17 12.74 -1.76 38.69
N GLU A 18 12.31 -1.31 39.87
CA GLU A 18 13.21 -0.75 40.90
C GLU A 18 13.98 -1.81 41.71
N GLY A 19 13.48 -3.04 41.80
CA GLY A 19 14.09 -4.10 42.61
C GLY A 19 15.44 -4.66 42.11
N TRP A 20 15.85 -4.37 40.88
CA TRP A 20 16.99 -5.05 40.23
C TRP A 20 18.22 -4.17 40.00
N GLU A 21 18.12 -2.85 40.23
CA GLU A 21 19.28 -1.97 40.18
C GLU A 21 20.27 -2.24 41.33
N ALA A 22 19.81 -2.87 42.42
CA ALA A 22 20.62 -3.22 43.59
C ALA A 22 21.51 -4.48 43.40
N LEU A 23 21.28 -5.32 42.39
CA LEU A 23 22.02 -6.56 42.17
C LEU A 23 22.91 -6.49 40.90
N GLY A 24 24.03 -5.76 40.98
CA GLY A 24 25.16 -5.92 40.05
C GLY A 24 25.01 -5.27 38.67
N GLY A 25 25.03 -3.94 38.64
CA GLY A 25 24.69 -3.03 37.53
C GLY A 25 25.44 -3.10 36.19
N ARG A 26 26.15 -4.18 35.84
CA ARG A 26 26.68 -4.39 34.46
C ARG A 26 26.59 -5.84 33.95
N LYS A 27 26.65 -6.83 34.84
CA LYS A 27 26.56 -8.26 34.49
C LYS A 27 25.12 -8.78 34.48
N ALA A 28 24.22 -8.23 35.30
CA ALA A 28 22.80 -8.60 35.33
C ALA A 28 21.93 -7.82 34.31
N ARG A 29 22.40 -6.67 33.80
CA ARG A 29 21.63 -5.85 32.83
C ARG A 29 21.54 -6.48 31.42
N LYS A 30 22.62 -7.11 30.96
CA LYS A 30 22.67 -7.80 29.65
C LYS A 30 21.61 -8.91 29.51
N PRO A 31 21.44 -9.84 30.48
CA PRO A 31 20.39 -10.87 30.37
C PRO A 31 18.97 -10.28 30.45
N LEU A 32 18.76 -9.16 31.14
CA LEU A 32 17.45 -8.51 31.23
C LEU A 32 17.04 -7.85 29.90
N VAL A 33 17.95 -7.12 29.25
CA VAL A 33 17.70 -6.52 27.93
C VAL A 33 17.38 -7.59 26.90
N GLU A 34 18.12 -8.70 26.92
CA GLU A 34 17.86 -9.83 26.02
C GLU A 34 16.53 -10.53 26.32
N LYS A 35 16.13 -10.65 27.60
CA LYS A 35 14.80 -11.18 27.97
C LYS A 35 13.67 -10.31 27.40
N LYS A 36 13.77 -8.98 27.53
CA LYS A 36 12.79 -8.03 26.94
C LYS A 36 12.77 -8.10 25.42
N ARG A 37 13.94 -8.22 24.77
CA ARG A 37 14.05 -8.41 23.32
C ARG A 37 13.36 -9.70 22.86
N ARG A 38 13.61 -10.82 23.54
CA ARG A 38 13.00 -12.13 23.22
C ARG A 38 11.48 -12.10 23.39
N ALA A 39 10.98 -11.45 24.44
CA ALA A 39 9.54 -11.28 24.64
C ALA A 39 8.89 -10.57 23.46
N ARG A 40 9.47 -9.45 23.00
CA ARG A 40 8.99 -8.71 21.83
C ARG A 40 9.01 -9.55 20.54
N ILE A 41 10.07 -10.33 20.31
CA ILE A 41 10.17 -11.21 19.13
C ILE A 41 9.05 -12.27 19.15
N ASN A 42 8.80 -12.88 20.31
CA ASN A 42 7.77 -13.90 20.45
C ASN A 42 6.36 -13.32 20.26
N GLU A 43 6.11 -12.12 20.78
CA GLU A 43 4.86 -11.38 20.57
C GLU A 43 4.61 -11.14 19.07
N SER A 44 5.60 -10.59 18.36
CA SER A 44 5.49 -10.41 16.90
C SER A 44 5.30 -11.73 16.14
N LEU A 45 5.97 -12.81 16.54
CA LEU A 45 5.78 -14.13 15.94
C LEU A 45 4.37 -14.70 16.18
N GLN A 46 3.72 -14.35 17.29
CA GLN A 46 2.35 -14.73 17.57
C GLN A 46 1.35 -13.94 16.72
N GLU A 47 1.59 -12.64 16.56
CA GLU A 47 0.83 -11.79 15.63
C GLU A 47 0.95 -12.28 14.18
N LEU A 48 2.14 -12.65 13.74
CA LEU A 48 2.34 -13.20 12.39
C LEU A 48 1.54 -14.50 12.18
N ARG A 49 1.46 -15.39 13.18
CA ARG A 49 0.60 -16.59 13.11
C ARG A 49 -0.88 -16.24 12.98
N LEU A 50 -1.34 -15.16 13.61
CA LEU A 50 -2.72 -14.64 13.47
C LEU A 50 -2.99 -14.10 12.07
N LEU A 51 -2.02 -13.41 11.46
CA LEU A 51 -2.18 -12.84 10.13
C LEU A 51 -2.06 -13.86 8.99
N LEU A 52 -1.34 -14.97 9.21
CA LEU A 52 -1.05 -15.96 8.18
C LEU A 52 -2.15 -17.00 7.99
N ALA A 53 -2.90 -17.35 9.03
CA ALA A 53 -3.85 -18.46 8.95
C ALA A 53 -5.12 -18.25 9.78
N GLY A 54 -6.23 -18.75 9.24
CA GLY A 54 -7.39 -19.13 10.05
C GLY A 54 -6.96 -20.12 11.13
N THR A 55 -7.62 -20.03 12.28
CA THR A 55 -7.27 -20.56 13.62
C THR A 55 -6.66 -21.97 13.73
N GLU A 56 -6.74 -22.82 12.71
CA GLU A 56 -6.30 -24.22 12.77
C GLU A 56 -4.82 -24.46 12.38
N VAL A 57 -4.18 -23.57 11.63
CA VAL A 57 -2.78 -23.75 11.19
C VAL A 57 -1.77 -23.16 12.19
N GLN A 58 -2.24 -22.38 13.18
CA GLN A 58 -1.38 -21.61 14.09
C GLN A 58 -0.50 -22.48 14.99
N ALA A 59 -1.01 -23.64 15.41
CA ALA A 59 -0.35 -24.51 16.38
C ALA A 59 0.75 -25.41 15.79
N LYS A 60 0.83 -25.51 14.46
CA LYS A 60 1.75 -26.46 13.78
C LYS A 60 2.91 -25.80 13.06
N LEU A 61 2.92 -24.47 12.92
CA LEU A 61 3.96 -23.77 12.19
C LEU A 61 5.18 -23.49 13.07
N GLU A 62 6.32 -24.00 12.62
CA GLU A 62 7.63 -23.68 13.19
C GLU A 62 7.97 -22.19 12.94
N ASN A 63 8.87 -21.63 13.74
CA ASN A 63 9.25 -20.21 13.61
C ASN A 63 9.83 -19.89 12.23
N ALA A 64 10.58 -20.83 11.62
CA ALA A 64 11.11 -20.65 10.28
C ALA A 64 10.00 -20.58 9.22
N GLU A 65 9.00 -21.46 9.31
CA GLU A 65 7.85 -21.50 8.40
C GLU A 65 6.99 -20.24 8.51
N VAL A 66 6.75 -19.74 9.74
CA VAL A 66 6.05 -18.47 9.97
C VAL A 66 6.74 -17.33 9.24
N LEU A 67 8.07 -17.23 9.34
CA LEU A 67 8.83 -16.17 8.69
C LEU A 67 8.81 -16.32 7.16
N GLU A 68 8.98 -17.54 6.63
CA GLU A 68 8.96 -17.82 5.20
C GLU A 68 7.60 -17.50 4.56
N LEU A 69 6.50 -17.95 5.19
CA LEU A 69 5.15 -17.66 4.73
C LEU A 69 4.83 -16.17 4.80
N THR A 70 5.30 -15.48 5.84
CA THR A 70 5.16 -14.01 5.95
C THR A 70 5.84 -13.31 4.78
N VAL A 71 7.08 -13.67 4.46
CA VAL A 71 7.82 -13.08 3.33
C VAL A 71 7.09 -13.31 2.02
N ARG A 72 6.64 -14.55 1.75
CA ARG A 72 5.87 -14.88 0.54
C ARG A 72 4.58 -14.07 0.46
N ARG A 73 3.84 -13.93 1.57
CA ARG A 73 2.60 -13.15 1.63
C ARG A 73 2.83 -11.67 1.37
N VAL A 74 3.87 -11.07 1.98
CA VAL A 74 4.22 -9.66 1.76
C VAL A 74 4.64 -9.43 0.31
N GLN A 75 5.49 -10.29 -0.27
CA GLN A 75 5.87 -10.21 -1.67
C GLN A 75 4.65 -10.35 -2.59
N GLY A 76 3.74 -11.29 -2.28
CA GLY A 76 2.48 -11.46 -3.00
C GLY A 76 1.60 -10.21 -2.94
N ALA A 77 1.43 -9.63 -1.76
CA ALA A 77 0.64 -8.41 -1.56
C ALA A 77 1.24 -7.21 -2.32
N LEU A 78 2.57 -7.02 -2.28
CA LEU A 78 3.24 -5.96 -3.01
C LEU A 78 3.09 -6.13 -4.53
N ARG A 79 3.25 -7.36 -5.05
CA ARG A 79 3.03 -7.66 -6.48
C ARG A 79 1.56 -7.48 -6.88
N GLY A 80 0.63 -7.87 -6.01
CA GLY A 80 -0.80 -7.70 -6.23
C GLY A 80 -1.18 -6.22 -6.36
N ARG A 81 -0.70 -5.38 -5.43
CA ARG A 81 -0.91 -3.92 -5.47
C ARG A 81 -0.29 -3.27 -6.72
N ALA A 82 0.88 -3.73 -7.14
CA ALA A 82 1.51 -3.24 -8.37
C ALA A 82 0.66 -3.55 -9.60
N ARG A 83 0.17 -4.80 -9.72
CA ARG A 83 -0.72 -5.23 -10.81
C ARG A 83 -2.05 -4.49 -10.82
N GLU A 84 -2.66 -4.30 -9.65
CA GLU A 84 -3.91 -3.54 -9.51
C GLU A 84 -3.72 -2.10 -9.99
N ARG A 85 -2.61 -1.45 -9.59
CA ARG A 85 -2.26 -0.11 -10.08
C ARG A 85 -2.08 -0.07 -11.60
N GLU A 86 -1.38 -1.05 -12.17
CA GLU A 86 -1.21 -1.16 -13.63
C GLU A 86 -2.56 -1.36 -14.36
N GLN A 87 -3.46 -2.17 -13.80
CA GLN A 87 -4.80 -2.38 -14.34
C GLN A 87 -5.63 -1.10 -14.31
N LEU A 88 -5.64 -0.38 -13.19
CA LEU A 88 -6.34 0.90 -13.07
C LEU A 88 -5.78 1.94 -14.03
N GLN A 89 -4.46 1.96 -14.23
CA GLN A 89 -3.80 2.85 -15.19
C GLN A 89 -4.17 2.51 -16.63
N ALA A 90 -4.21 1.21 -16.97
CA ALA A 90 -4.65 0.74 -18.27
C ALA A 90 -6.12 1.12 -18.54
N GLU A 91 -7.02 0.90 -17.58
CA GLU A 91 -8.43 1.29 -17.70
C GLU A 91 -8.59 2.80 -17.87
N ALA A 92 -7.86 3.61 -17.09
CA ALA A 92 -7.87 5.06 -17.23
C ALA A 92 -7.39 5.51 -18.62
N SER A 93 -6.32 4.91 -19.12
CA SER A 93 -5.79 5.19 -20.47
C SER A 93 -6.78 4.80 -21.57
N GLU A 94 -7.46 3.66 -21.45
CA GLU A 94 -8.48 3.21 -22.41
C GLU A 94 -9.68 4.15 -22.42
N ARG A 95 -10.16 4.58 -21.24
CA ARG A 95 -11.25 5.54 -21.11
C ARG A 95 -10.89 6.91 -21.68
N PHE A 96 -9.65 7.36 -21.45
CA PHE A 96 -9.14 8.58 -22.07
C PHE A 96 -9.11 8.45 -23.59
N ALA A 97 -8.55 7.37 -24.13
CA ALA A 97 -8.49 7.16 -25.59
C ALA A 97 -9.88 7.13 -26.23
N ALA A 98 -10.86 6.48 -25.59
CA ALA A 98 -12.25 6.49 -26.05
C ALA A 98 -12.85 7.92 -26.04
N GLY A 99 -12.60 8.70 -24.98
CA GLY A 99 -13.01 10.10 -24.89
C GLY A 99 -12.35 10.98 -25.95
N TYR A 100 -11.08 10.75 -26.23
CA TYR A 100 -10.32 11.45 -27.26
C TYR A 100 -10.89 11.18 -28.66
N ILE A 101 -11.15 9.91 -28.99
CA ILE A 101 -11.79 9.50 -30.26
C ILE A 101 -13.13 10.20 -30.42
N ARG A 102 -13.95 10.21 -29.36
CA ARG A 102 -15.24 10.90 -29.39
C ARG A 102 -15.10 12.39 -29.65
N CYS A 103 -14.19 13.07 -28.94
CA CYS A 103 -13.93 14.49 -29.16
C CYS A 103 -13.48 14.76 -30.60
N MET A 104 -12.59 13.93 -31.13
CA MET A 104 -12.11 14.03 -32.51
C MET A 104 -13.27 13.90 -33.51
N HIS A 105 -14.19 12.94 -33.32
CA HIS A 105 -15.39 12.82 -34.14
C HIS A 105 -16.29 14.06 -34.08
N GLU A 106 -16.47 14.65 -32.89
CA GLU A 106 -17.24 15.88 -32.71
C GLU A 106 -16.57 17.05 -33.45
N VAL A 107 -15.24 17.20 -33.34
CA VAL A 107 -14.46 18.20 -34.07
C VAL A 107 -14.59 17.99 -35.58
N HIS A 108 -14.39 16.76 -36.07
CA HIS A 108 -14.56 16.42 -37.49
C HIS A 108 -15.95 16.82 -38.01
N THR A 109 -17.00 16.49 -37.26
CA THR A 109 -18.37 16.82 -37.64
C THR A 109 -18.59 18.34 -37.68
N PHE A 110 -18.07 19.06 -36.69
CA PHE A 110 -18.17 20.52 -36.63
C PHE A 110 -17.46 21.18 -37.83
N VAL A 111 -16.20 20.84 -38.09
CA VAL A 111 -15.45 21.46 -39.19
C VAL A 111 -15.99 21.09 -40.57
N SER A 112 -16.54 19.88 -40.72
CA SER A 112 -17.16 19.44 -41.97
C SER A 112 -18.50 20.12 -42.26
N THR A 113 -19.21 20.60 -41.23
CA THR A 113 -20.52 21.27 -41.37
C THR A 113 -20.41 22.79 -41.37
N CYS A 114 -19.26 23.35 -40.95
CA CYS A 114 -19.01 24.77 -40.89
C CYS A 114 -18.45 25.31 -42.21
N GLN A 115 -19.29 26.01 -42.99
CA GLN A 115 -18.90 26.60 -44.28
C GLN A 115 -17.87 27.75 -44.18
N ALA A 116 -17.59 28.23 -42.95
CA ALA A 116 -16.64 29.31 -42.70
C ALA A 116 -15.19 28.82 -42.49
N ILE A 117 -14.96 27.52 -42.40
CA ILE A 117 -13.63 26.94 -42.15
C ILE A 117 -13.05 26.44 -43.47
N ASP A 118 -11.81 26.84 -43.76
CA ASP A 118 -11.10 26.40 -44.95
C ASP A 118 -10.76 24.90 -44.87
N ALA A 119 -10.87 24.21 -46.01
CA ALA A 119 -10.65 22.76 -46.09
C ALA A 119 -9.21 22.35 -45.76
N THR A 120 -8.21 23.19 -46.07
CA THR A 120 -6.81 22.91 -45.74
C THR A 120 -6.56 23.01 -44.24
N VAL A 121 -7.11 24.05 -43.59
CA VAL A 121 -7.03 24.24 -42.14
C VAL A 121 -7.76 23.12 -41.40
N SER A 122 -8.91 22.68 -41.90
CA SER A 122 -9.63 21.53 -41.36
C SER A 122 -8.78 20.25 -41.43
N ALA A 123 -8.14 19.97 -42.57
CA ALA A 123 -7.29 18.81 -42.75
C ALA A 123 -6.04 18.85 -41.84
N GLU A 124 -5.39 20.02 -41.72
CA GLU A 124 -4.23 20.21 -40.83
C GLU A 124 -4.60 19.98 -39.36
N LEU A 125 -5.73 20.54 -38.91
CA LEU A 125 -6.22 20.33 -37.55
C LEU A 125 -6.52 18.85 -37.26
N LEU A 126 -7.22 18.17 -38.16
CA LEU A 126 -7.59 16.78 -37.97
C LEU A 126 -6.35 15.86 -37.99
N ASN A 127 -5.38 16.13 -38.88
CA ASN A 127 -4.09 15.43 -38.88
C ASN A 127 -3.33 15.67 -37.57
N HIS A 128 -3.27 16.91 -37.10
CA HIS A 128 -2.62 17.22 -35.84
C HIS A 128 -3.26 16.48 -34.64
N LEU A 129 -4.59 16.36 -34.60
CA LEU A 129 -5.30 15.59 -33.58
C LEU A 129 -5.03 14.08 -33.69
N LEU A 130 -4.88 13.54 -34.91
CA LEU A 130 -4.52 12.13 -35.09
C LEU A 130 -3.09 11.85 -34.63
N GLU A 131 -2.14 12.73 -34.94
CA GLU A 131 -0.74 12.62 -34.50
C GLU A 131 -0.58 12.82 -32.98
N SER A 132 -1.43 13.66 -32.39
CA SER A 132 -1.43 13.95 -30.94
C SER A 132 -2.15 12.90 -30.11
N MET A 133 -2.75 11.88 -30.74
CA MET A 133 -3.44 10.83 -30.00
C MET A 133 -2.44 10.07 -29.14
N PRO A 134 -2.65 10.00 -27.80
CA PRO A 134 -1.80 9.20 -26.93
C PRO A 134 -2.16 7.74 -27.14
N LEU A 135 -1.68 7.17 -28.24
CA LEU A 135 -1.51 5.74 -28.35
C LEU A 135 -0.60 5.30 -27.21
N ARG A 136 -0.76 4.06 -26.79
CA ARG A 136 -0.05 3.41 -25.67
C ARG A 136 1.46 3.29 -25.96
N ASP A 137 2.12 4.40 -26.21
CA ASP A 137 3.56 4.50 -26.20
C ASP A 137 3.94 4.54 -24.72
N GLY A 138 4.71 3.55 -24.26
CA GLY A 138 4.91 3.19 -22.85
C GLY A 138 5.59 4.25 -21.97
N SER A 139 5.65 5.49 -22.44
CA SER A 139 6.30 6.65 -21.85
C SER A 139 5.30 7.73 -21.39
N GLY A 140 4.14 7.90 -22.04
CA GLY A 140 3.31 9.09 -21.88
C GLY A 140 2.43 9.15 -20.63
N PHE A 141 1.98 8.01 -20.10
CA PHE A 141 1.04 7.99 -18.96
C PHE A 141 1.74 7.81 -17.60
N ARG A 142 3.07 7.93 -17.53
CA ARG A 142 3.83 7.77 -16.27
C ARG A 142 3.98 9.05 -15.45
N GLU A 143 3.54 10.21 -15.96
CA GLU A 143 3.79 11.53 -15.34
C GLU A 143 2.53 12.31 -14.93
N LEU A 144 1.38 11.65 -14.80
CA LEU A 144 0.21 12.19 -14.08
C LEU A 144 -0.20 11.23 -12.96
#